data_AF-A0A9P6IA04-F1
#
_entry.id   AF-A0A9P6IA04-F1
#
_cell.length_a   1.000
_cell.length_b   1.000
_cell.length_c   1.000
_cell.angle_alpha   90.00
_cell.angle_beta   90.00
_cell.angle_gamma   90.00
#
_symmetry.space_group_name_H-M   'P 1'
#
loop_
_entity.id
_entity.type
_entity.pdbx_description
1 polymer ?
#
loop_
_entity_poly.entity_id
_entity_poly.type
_entity_poly.pdbx_seq_one_letter_code
_entity_poly.pdbx_strand_id
1 'polypeptide(L)'
;MKLYSVAVAILASTAFAHKEVAPGVIKRHADLSKRCASGAAKFKQRRFERRQESNLNRRSGNSYTIVTESPYYDNLQNDTCVLAPDVTAGPYYWPRSETLRQDMSEDQVGVPLLLDVGVLDMATCEPLPYALVAFWHCNATGSYSSFTGRDPNTDFRELLESLNVTDFEIGTTDLHTDDTTWLRGMWPTNDEGVMEMKTVFPGFYIQRTIHIHAQIFTDWVLHNNGTVKTGNTNSIGQLYFNETVSQEIMALEPYVSHTEINRTTNDVDSVYSEGLANGYNPVIDIVPLDGSDIRNGMVGYITIGIDTENSPSLSGSGGGGGGDGGAPSGSALPSGAPSATGI
;
A
#
# COMPACT_ATOMS: atom_id res chain seq x y z
N MET A 1 19.17 -18.51 -53.80
CA MET A 1 18.14 -18.77 -52.77
C MET A 1 18.83 -19.36 -51.54
N LYS A 2 19.09 -18.56 -50.51
CA LYS A 2 19.53 -19.04 -49.19
C LYS A 2 18.37 -18.74 -48.23
N LEU A 3 17.76 -19.79 -47.69
CA LEU A 3 16.73 -19.71 -46.65
C LEU A 3 17.44 -19.40 -45.33
N TYR A 4 17.13 -18.25 -44.73
CA TYR A 4 17.47 -17.97 -43.34
C TYR A 4 16.29 -18.44 -42.48
N SER A 5 16.52 -19.50 -41.70
CA SER A 5 15.64 -19.88 -40.61
C SER A 5 15.79 -18.86 -39.48
N VAL A 6 14.78 -18.04 -39.27
CA VAL A 6 14.67 -17.18 -38.08
C VAL A 6 14.32 -18.10 -36.91
N ALA A 7 15.29 -18.37 -36.04
CA ALA A 7 15.00 -18.95 -34.74
C ALA A 7 14.38 -17.86 -33.87
N VAL A 8 13.08 -17.96 -33.61
CA VAL A 8 12.40 -17.16 -32.60
C VAL A 8 12.90 -17.65 -31.25
N ALA A 9 13.82 -16.91 -30.65
CA ALA A 9 14.18 -17.11 -29.25
C ALA A 9 12.96 -16.70 -28.41
N ILE A 10 12.26 -17.69 -27.86
CA ILE A 10 11.27 -17.47 -26.82
C ILE A 10 12.07 -17.00 -25.60
N LEU A 11 12.04 -15.70 -25.34
CA LEU A 11 12.50 -15.12 -24.08
C LEU A 11 11.62 -15.69 -22.98
N ALA A 12 12.13 -16.71 -22.29
CA ALA A 12 11.53 -17.21 -21.07
C ALA A 12 11.70 -16.12 -20.01
N SER A 13 10.62 -15.37 -19.76
CA SER A 13 10.46 -14.55 -18.57
C SER A 13 10.44 -15.48 -17.36
N THR A 14 11.61 -15.70 -16.76
CA THR A 14 11.67 -16.24 -15.41
C THR A 14 11.26 -15.13 -14.45
N ALA A 15 9.94 -14.99 -14.27
CA ALA A 15 9.38 -14.32 -13.12
C ALA A 15 10.09 -14.86 -11.87
N PHE A 16 10.49 -13.97 -10.96
CA PHE A 16 10.89 -14.38 -9.62
C PHE A 16 9.78 -15.30 -9.10
N ALA A 17 10.10 -16.55 -8.79
CA ALA A 17 9.10 -17.57 -8.52
C ALA A 17 8.32 -17.18 -7.26
N HIS A 18 7.17 -16.52 -7.44
CA HIS A 18 6.18 -16.36 -6.39
C HIS A 18 5.75 -17.77 -5.98
N LYS A 19 5.88 -18.10 -4.69
CA LYS A 19 5.36 -19.34 -4.13
C LYS A 19 3.89 -19.43 -4.50
N GLU A 20 3.49 -20.47 -5.24
CA GLU A 20 2.09 -20.66 -5.61
C GLU A 20 1.23 -20.69 -4.34
N VAL A 21 0.38 -19.67 -4.19
CA VAL A 21 -0.60 -19.61 -3.11
C VAL A 21 -1.55 -20.78 -3.29
N ALA A 22 -1.77 -21.57 -2.23
CA ALA A 22 -2.60 -22.76 -2.33
C ALA A 22 -3.99 -22.40 -2.90
N PRO A 23 -4.54 -23.16 -3.87
CA PRO A 23 -5.82 -22.84 -4.51
C PRO A 23 -7.00 -22.66 -3.52
N GLY A 24 -6.96 -23.32 -2.36
CA GLY A 24 -7.95 -23.15 -1.30
C GLY A 24 -7.91 -21.77 -0.62
N VAL A 25 -6.72 -21.19 -0.46
CA VAL A 25 -6.53 -19.83 0.07
C VAL A 25 -7.06 -18.82 -0.93
N ILE A 26 -6.70 -18.97 -2.22
CA ILE A 26 -7.19 -18.13 -3.33
C ILE A 26 -8.72 -18.11 -3.37
N LYS A 27 -9.37 -19.28 -3.31
CA LYS A 27 -10.83 -19.38 -3.33
C LYS A 27 -11.46 -18.71 -2.10
N ARG A 28 -10.92 -18.96 -0.91
CA ARG A 28 -11.41 -18.34 0.33
C ARG A 28 -11.35 -16.82 0.24
N HIS A 29 -10.21 -16.29 -0.18
CA HIS A 29 -9.98 -14.87 -0.41
C HIS A 29 -11.01 -14.26 -1.37
N ALA A 30 -11.27 -14.92 -2.51
CA ALA A 30 -12.31 -14.49 -3.45
C ALA A 30 -13.72 -14.51 -2.85
N ASP A 31 -14.07 -15.54 -2.09
CA ASP A 31 -15.40 -15.69 -1.46
C ASP A 31 -15.63 -14.65 -0.36
N LEU A 32 -14.63 -14.44 0.50
CA LEU A 32 -14.66 -13.42 1.56
C LEU A 32 -14.79 -12.01 0.96
N SER A 33 -14.06 -11.75 -0.12
CA SER A 33 -14.09 -10.46 -0.79
C SER A 33 -15.47 -10.09 -1.32
N LYS A 34 -16.12 -11.04 -2.01
CA LYS A 34 -17.48 -10.87 -2.52
C LYS A 34 -18.47 -10.63 -1.39
N ARG A 35 -18.32 -11.36 -0.28
CA ARG A 35 -19.20 -11.25 0.89
C ARG A 35 -19.11 -9.87 1.54
N CYS A 36 -17.90 -9.34 1.73
CA CYS A 36 -17.69 -8.09 2.45
C CYS A 36 -17.72 -6.83 1.57
N ALA A 37 -17.76 -6.97 0.24
CA ALA A 37 -17.70 -5.86 -0.72
C ALA A 37 -18.72 -4.74 -0.42
N SER A 38 -19.99 -5.09 -0.15
CA SER A 38 -21.02 -4.08 0.15
C SER A 38 -20.80 -3.33 1.47
N GLY A 39 -20.26 -4.02 2.48
CA GLY A 39 -19.88 -3.41 3.76
C GLY A 39 -18.70 -2.45 3.58
N ALA A 40 -17.71 -2.85 2.80
CA ALA A 40 -16.54 -2.03 2.49
C ALA A 40 -16.86 -0.76 1.69
N ALA A 41 -17.76 -0.88 0.71
CA ALA A 41 -18.25 0.27 -0.05
C ALA A 41 -18.97 1.27 0.87
N LYS A 42 -19.89 0.78 1.73
CA LYS A 42 -20.60 1.63 2.71
C LYS A 42 -19.64 2.25 3.73
N PHE A 43 -18.64 1.50 4.19
CA PHE A 43 -17.64 1.99 5.12
C PHE A 43 -16.82 3.12 4.51
N LYS A 44 -16.32 2.95 3.28
CA LYS A 44 -15.65 4.00 2.51
C LYS A 44 -16.54 5.23 2.31
N GLN A 45 -17.79 5.02 1.92
CA GLN A 45 -18.74 6.10 1.70
C GLN A 45 -18.97 6.93 2.97
N ARG A 46 -19.18 6.29 4.12
CA ARG A 46 -19.36 7.00 5.40
C ARG A 46 -18.13 7.83 5.78
N ARG A 47 -16.92 7.31 5.54
CA ARG A 47 -15.67 8.07 5.77
C ARG A 47 -15.61 9.31 4.89
N PHE A 48 -15.91 9.14 3.60
CA PHE A 48 -15.98 10.24 2.65
C PHE A 48 -16.99 11.32 3.09
N GLU A 49 -18.22 10.94 3.46
CA GLU A 49 -19.28 11.85 3.90
C GLU A 49 -18.88 12.63 5.16
N ARG A 50 -18.33 11.96 6.19
CA ARG A 50 -17.87 12.62 7.42
C ARG A 50 -16.78 13.67 7.17
N ARG A 51 -15.89 13.39 6.21
CA ARG A 51 -14.82 14.31 5.85
C ARG A 51 -15.35 15.53 5.10
N GLN A 52 -16.35 15.35 4.23
CA GLN A 52 -17.05 16.46 3.59
C GLN A 52 -17.75 17.36 4.62
N GLU A 53 -18.47 16.77 5.59
CA GLU A 53 -19.11 17.53 6.67
C GLU A 53 -18.10 18.33 7.50
N SER A 54 -16.97 17.71 7.84
CA SER A 54 -15.89 18.37 8.61
C SER A 54 -15.29 19.57 7.84
N ASN A 55 -15.13 19.44 6.53
CA ASN A 55 -14.66 20.53 5.68
C ASN A 55 -15.68 21.67 5.55
N LEU A 56 -16.97 21.36 5.45
CA LEU A 56 -18.04 22.36 5.46
C LEU A 56 -18.07 23.15 6.78
N ASN A 57 -17.91 22.45 7.91
CA ASN A 57 -17.86 23.08 9.23
C ASN A 57 -16.65 24.01 9.39
N ARG A 58 -15.47 23.62 8.87
CA ARG A 58 -14.28 24.49 8.84
C ARG A 58 -14.45 25.74 7.97
N ARG A 59 -15.23 25.64 6.89
CA ARG A 59 -15.52 26.75 5.96
C ARG A 59 -16.62 27.70 6.46
N SER A 60 -17.38 27.31 7.50
CA SER A 60 -18.46 28.12 8.11
C SER A 60 -17.98 29.42 8.80
N GLY A 61 -16.67 29.64 8.90
CA GLY A 61 -16.08 30.88 9.43
C GLY A 61 -16.33 32.16 8.61
N ASN A 62 -16.89 32.07 7.39
CA ASN A 62 -17.49 33.19 6.64
C ASN A 62 -18.52 32.60 5.65
N SER A 63 -19.81 32.91 5.86
CA SER A 63 -20.95 32.28 5.19
C SER A 63 -20.98 32.53 3.67
N TYR A 64 -20.61 31.51 2.89
CA TYR A 64 -21.12 31.29 1.53
C TYR A 64 -21.83 29.94 1.50
N THR A 65 -23.09 29.92 1.09
CA THR A 65 -23.83 28.67 0.83
C THR A 65 -23.28 28.07 -0.45
N ILE A 66 -22.24 27.22 -0.34
CA ILE A 66 -21.81 26.40 -1.46
C ILE A 66 -22.77 25.22 -1.53
N VAL A 67 -23.67 25.25 -2.50
CA VAL A 67 -24.39 24.05 -2.94
C VAL A 67 -23.41 23.26 -3.78
N THR A 68 -22.52 22.50 -3.13
CA THR A 68 -21.86 21.39 -3.83
C THR A 68 -22.85 20.23 -3.81
N GLU A 69 -23.35 19.84 -4.97
CA GLU A 69 -23.88 18.49 -5.11
C GLU A 69 -22.73 17.56 -4.67
N SER A 70 -23.00 16.72 -3.67
CA SER A 70 -22.08 15.62 -3.33
C SER A 70 -21.72 14.93 -4.64
N PRO A 71 -20.45 14.61 -4.93
CA PRO A 71 -20.09 13.98 -6.20
C PRO A 71 -20.97 12.77 -6.39
N TYR A 72 -21.93 12.93 -7.29
CA TYR A 72 -22.93 11.95 -7.61
C TYR A 72 -22.22 10.98 -8.54
N TYR A 73 -21.70 9.91 -7.94
CA TYR A 73 -21.31 8.74 -8.69
C TYR A 73 -22.61 8.09 -9.18
N ASP A 74 -22.94 8.26 -10.47
CA ASP A 74 -24.08 7.62 -11.14
C ASP A 74 -24.13 6.11 -10.89
N ASN A 75 -22.96 5.52 -10.62
CA ASN A 75 -22.81 4.23 -10.00
C ASN A 75 -21.75 4.36 -8.91
N LEU A 76 -22.11 4.17 -7.63
CA LEU A 76 -21.20 3.49 -6.72
C LEU A 76 -20.82 2.22 -7.47
N GLN A 77 -19.62 2.14 -8.03
CA GLN A 77 -19.24 0.96 -8.79
C GLN A 77 -19.55 -0.24 -7.90
N ASN A 78 -20.40 -1.12 -8.43
CA ASN A 78 -20.71 -2.41 -7.85
C ASN A 78 -19.46 -3.34 -7.89
N ASP A 79 -18.30 -2.78 -8.22
CA ASP A 79 -17.03 -3.42 -8.38
C ASP A 79 -16.36 -3.44 -7.00
N THR A 80 -16.68 -4.49 -6.24
CA THR A 80 -15.71 -5.42 -5.64
C THR A 80 -14.29 -4.87 -5.43
N CYS A 81 -13.63 -4.99 -4.28
CA CYS A 81 -13.72 -5.94 -3.18
C CYS A 81 -12.82 -5.42 -2.07
N VAL A 82 -13.08 -5.88 -0.84
CA VAL A 82 -12.15 -5.76 0.28
C VAL A 82 -10.73 -6.14 -0.15
N LEU A 83 -9.78 -5.22 -0.11
CA LEU A 83 -8.44 -5.50 -0.64
C LEU A 83 -7.65 -6.35 0.33
N ALA A 84 -7.27 -7.55 -0.08
CA ALA A 84 -6.15 -8.23 0.56
C ALA A 84 -4.89 -7.80 -0.20
N PRO A 85 -3.97 -7.03 0.43
CA PRO A 85 -2.78 -6.57 -0.25
C PRO A 85 -1.90 -7.69 -0.85
N ASP A 86 -2.10 -8.97 -0.57
CA ASP A 86 -1.19 -10.09 -0.86
C ASP A 86 -0.59 -10.16 -2.29
N VAL A 87 0.50 -9.43 -2.54
CA VAL A 87 1.34 -9.52 -3.75
C VAL A 87 2.82 -9.65 -3.41
N THR A 88 3.46 -8.57 -2.95
CA THR A 88 4.91 -8.54 -2.66
C THR A 88 5.30 -7.29 -1.87
N ALA A 89 6.30 -7.43 -0.99
CA ALA A 89 6.97 -6.30 -0.36
C ALA A 89 7.83 -5.49 -1.35
N GLY A 90 8.17 -6.09 -2.49
CA GLY A 90 9.15 -5.52 -3.40
C GLY A 90 10.58 -5.49 -2.82
N PRO A 91 11.55 -5.08 -3.65
CA PRO A 91 12.96 -5.19 -3.29
C PRO A 91 13.46 -4.10 -2.33
N TYR A 92 12.73 -2.99 -2.21
CA TYR A 92 13.11 -1.83 -1.38
C TYR A 92 12.41 -1.83 -0.02
N TYR A 93 12.17 -3.03 0.53
CA TYR A 93 11.63 -3.23 1.86
C TYR A 93 12.77 -3.34 2.88
N TRP A 94 12.75 -2.46 3.88
CA TRP A 94 13.71 -2.48 4.98
C TRP A 94 12.96 -2.30 6.32
N PRO A 95 12.68 -3.40 7.06
CA PRO A 95 11.86 -3.34 8.27
C PRO A 95 12.34 -2.35 9.34
N ARG A 96 13.63 -1.99 9.34
CA ARG A 96 14.23 -1.13 10.35
C ARG A 96 14.04 0.36 10.10
N SER A 97 13.62 0.78 8.90
CA SER A 97 13.32 2.18 8.59
C SER A 97 11.84 2.54 8.76
N GLU A 98 11.00 1.56 9.05
CA GLU A 98 9.61 1.80 9.40
C GLU A 98 9.48 2.45 10.78
N THR A 99 8.57 3.42 10.89
CA THR A 99 8.56 4.38 12.01
C THR A 99 7.13 4.75 12.36
N LEU A 100 6.81 4.80 13.65
CA LEU A 100 5.46 5.10 14.13
C LEU A 100 5.16 6.60 14.00
N ARG A 101 4.44 6.99 12.93
CA ARG A 101 4.10 8.39 12.62
C ARG A 101 2.90 8.47 11.68
N GLN A 102 2.14 9.57 11.75
CA GLN A 102 1.04 9.88 10.82
C GLN A 102 1.43 10.82 9.69
N ASP A 103 2.68 11.29 9.68
CA ASP A 103 3.24 12.09 8.60
C ASP A 103 4.58 11.50 8.20
N MET A 104 4.59 10.83 7.06
CA MET A 104 5.76 10.16 6.49
C MET A 104 6.46 11.01 5.43
N SER A 105 6.00 12.24 5.16
CA SER A 105 6.57 13.07 4.08
C SER A 105 8.01 13.51 4.34
N GLU A 106 8.33 13.81 5.60
CA GLU A 106 9.59 14.44 6.02
C GLU A 106 9.93 15.68 5.16
N ASP A 107 11.02 15.62 4.40
CA ASP A 107 11.52 16.69 3.54
C ASP A 107 11.22 16.46 2.06
N GLN A 108 10.47 15.41 1.71
CA GLN A 108 10.24 15.04 0.32
C GLN A 108 9.25 16.00 -0.36
N VAL A 109 9.67 16.48 -1.52
CA VAL A 109 8.87 17.38 -2.37
C VAL A 109 7.95 16.55 -3.27
N GLY A 110 6.70 16.99 -3.38
CA GLY A 110 5.69 16.40 -4.25
C GLY A 110 4.31 16.99 -3.99
N VAL A 111 3.31 16.52 -4.74
CA VAL A 111 1.91 16.89 -4.49
C VAL A 111 1.44 16.22 -3.20
N PRO A 112 0.94 16.98 -2.20
CA PRO A 112 0.50 16.40 -0.93
C PRO A 112 -0.61 15.36 -1.09
N LEU A 113 -0.50 14.24 -0.39
CA LEU A 113 -1.49 13.17 -0.38
C LEU A 113 -1.83 12.82 1.08
N LEU A 114 -3.11 12.96 1.44
CA LEU A 114 -3.65 12.37 2.67
C LEU A 114 -4.32 11.05 2.34
N LEU A 115 -3.81 9.95 2.86
CA LEU A 115 -4.47 8.66 2.79
C LEU A 115 -5.50 8.54 3.91
N ASP A 116 -6.75 8.20 3.56
CA ASP A 116 -7.83 7.82 4.48
C ASP A 116 -8.14 6.33 4.24
N VAL A 117 -7.59 5.49 5.11
CA VAL A 117 -7.56 4.04 4.95
C VAL A 117 -8.48 3.40 5.97
N GLY A 118 -9.53 2.75 5.46
CA GLY A 118 -10.33 1.84 6.25
C GLY A 118 -9.71 0.44 6.25
N VAL A 119 -9.69 -0.24 7.40
CA VAL A 119 -9.31 -1.65 7.52
C VAL A 119 -10.49 -2.46 8.01
N LEU A 120 -10.81 -3.53 7.31
CA LEU A 120 -11.86 -4.48 7.65
C LEU A 120 -11.29 -5.85 7.97
N ASP A 121 -11.88 -6.54 8.91
CA ASP A 121 -11.70 -7.98 9.06
C ASP A 121 -12.60 -8.70 8.03
N MET A 122 -12.00 -9.44 7.12
CA MET A 122 -12.74 -10.19 6.09
C MET A 122 -13.53 -11.36 6.65
N ALA A 123 -13.16 -11.92 7.80
CA ALA A 123 -13.88 -13.01 8.45
C ALA A 123 -15.22 -12.53 9.02
N THR A 124 -15.30 -11.29 9.51
CA THR A 124 -16.51 -10.71 10.12
C THR A 124 -17.20 -9.66 9.24
N CYS A 125 -16.49 -9.11 8.25
CA CYS A 125 -16.87 -7.92 7.48
C CYS A 125 -17.06 -6.64 8.31
N GLU A 126 -16.48 -6.59 9.51
CA GLU A 126 -16.53 -5.43 10.41
C GLU A 126 -15.21 -4.64 10.39
N PRO A 127 -15.23 -3.35 10.77
CA PRO A 127 -14.00 -2.58 10.96
C PRO A 127 -13.03 -3.25 11.92
N LEU A 128 -11.75 -3.21 11.57
CA LEU A 128 -10.67 -3.82 12.33
C LEU A 128 -9.91 -2.73 13.11
N PRO A 129 -10.23 -2.52 14.40
CA PRO A 129 -9.58 -1.51 15.21
C PRO A 129 -8.18 -1.96 15.65
N TYR A 130 -7.31 -0.98 15.91
CA TYR A 130 -5.95 -1.15 16.41
C TYR A 130 -5.04 -2.03 15.56
N ALA A 131 -5.36 -2.24 14.27
CA ALA A 131 -4.43 -2.86 13.33
C ALA A 131 -3.35 -1.85 12.95
N LEU A 132 -2.08 -2.24 13.03
CA LEU A 132 -0.96 -1.40 12.61
C LEU A 132 -0.78 -1.50 11.10
N VAL A 133 -0.91 -0.37 10.41
CA VAL A 133 -0.75 -0.28 8.96
C VAL A 133 0.54 0.47 8.67
N ALA A 134 1.45 -0.16 7.94
CA ALA A 134 2.70 0.40 7.47
C ALA A 134 2.65 0.68 5.96
N PHE A 135 3.22 1.81 5.54
CA PHE A 135 3.34 2.21 4.16
C PHE A 135 4.77 2.59 3.83
N TRP A 136 5.18 2.28 2.59
CA TRP A 136 6.39 2.84 1.99
C TRP A 136 6.20 3.07 0.49
N HIS A 137 6.87 4.08 -0.05
CA HIS A 137 6.90 4.33 -1.49
C HIS A 137 8.12 5.15 -1.90
N CYS A 138 8.39 5.21 -3.20
CA CYS A 138 9.42 6.09 -3.74
C CYS A 138 9.01 7.56 -3.67
N ASN A 139 10.00 8.45 -3.69
CA ASN A 139 9.75 9.87 -3.90
C ASN A 139 9.32 10.17 -5.34
N ALA A 140 9.11 11.46 -5.63
CA ALA A 140 8.61 11.93 -6.92
C ALA A 140 9.48 11.54 -8.13
N THR A 141 10.76 11.20 -7.93
CA THR A 141 11.71 10.80 -8.98
C THR A 141 12.13 9.33 -8.86
N GLY A 142 11.34 8.51 -8.16
CA GLY A 142 11.53 7.06 -8.13
C GLY A 142 12.50 6.50 -7.09
N SER A 143 13.21 7.35 -6.34
CA SER A 143 14.16 6.89 -5.31
C SER A 143 13.44 6.42 -4.04
N TYR A 144 13.99 5.43 -3.35
CA TYR A 144 13.50 4.96 -2.04
C TYR A 144 14.44 5.37 -0.92
N SER A 145 13.87 5.79 0.22
CA SER A 145 14.64 5.98 1.45
C SER A 145 15.23 4.66 1.92
N SER A 146 16.34 4.73 2.64
CA SER A 146 17.25 3.61 2.97
C SER A 146 18.00 3.06 1.75
N PHE A 147 17.66 3.44 0.52
CA PHE A 147 18.25 2.93 -0.72
C PHE A 147 18.67 4.08 -1.66
N THR A 148 19.04 5.25 -1.12
CA THR A 148 19.34 6.44 -1.94
C THR A 148 20.59 6.30 -2.81
N GLY A 149 21.47 5.35 -2.49
CA GLY A 149 22.60 4.96 -3.32
C GLY A 149 22.26 3.95 -4.42
N ARG A 150 20.98 3.63 -4.63
CA ARG A 150 20.48 2.76 -5.70
C ARG A 150 19.82 3.62 -6.76
N ASP A 151 20.29 3.52 -8.00
CA ASP A 151 19.68 4.23 -9.12
C ASP A 151 18.30 3.63 -9.43
N PRO A 152 17.20 4.41 -9.33
CA PRO A 152 15.85 3.92 -9.60
C PRO A 152 15.62 3.55 -11.08
N ASN A 153 16.56 3.89 -11.97
CA ASN A 153 16.48 3.62 -13.39
C ASN A 153 17.18 2.32 -13.81
N THR A 154 17.98 1.73 -12.91
CA THR A 154 18.69 0.48 -13.16
C THR A 154 17.78 -0.72 -12.95
N ASP A 155 17.70 -1.61 -13.93
CA ASP A 155 16.95 -2.86 -13.83
C ASP A 155 17.38 -3.64 -12.57
N PHE A 156 16.42 -4.19 -11.82
CA PHE A 156 16.73 -4.80 -10.54
C PHE A 156 17.66 -6.03 -10.67
N ARG A 157 17.57 -6.80 -11.76
CA ARG A 157 18.51 -7.89 -12.04
C ARG A 157 19.90 -7.36 -12.33
N GLU A 158 20.01 -6.30 -13.14
CA GLU A 158 21.30 -5.65 -13.40
C GLU A 158 21.92 -5.10 -12.11
N LEU A 159 21.10 -4.56 -11.21
CA LEU A 159 21.55 -4.14 -9.88
C LEU A 159 22.11 -5.32 -9.08
N LEU A 160 21.39 -6.43 -8.99
CA LEU A 160 21.85 -7.62 -8.27
C LEU A 160 23.17 -8.17 -8.85
N GLU A 161 23.27 -8.22 -10.18
CA GLU A 161 24.50 -8.63 -10.87
C GLU A 161 25.67 -7.69 -10.54
N SER A 162 25.45 -6.38 -10.55
CA SER A 162 26.47 -5.38 -10.21
C SER A 162 26.98 -5.48 -8.75
N LEU A 163 26.15 -6.03 -7.87
CA LEU A 163 26.46 -6.23 -6.45
C LEU A 163 26.97 -7.65 -6.14
N ASN A 164 27.10 -8.53 -7.15
CA ASN A 164 27.40 -9.95 -6.99
C ASN A 164 26.44 -10.68 -6.04
N VAL A 165 25.16 -10.31 -6.03
CA VAL A 165 24.12 -10.96 -5.22
C VAL A 165 23.40 -12.01 -6.06
N THR A 166 23.48 -13.28 -5.66
CA THR A 166 22.91 -14.41 -6.43
C THR A 166 21.71 -15.08 -5.74
N ASP A 167 21.52 -14.84 -4.45
CA ASP A 167 20.55 -15.46 -3.57
C ASP A 167 19.68 -14.40 -2.87
N PHE A 168 19.18 -13.45 -3.66
CA PHE A 168 18.33 -12.37 -3.16
C PHE A 168 17.01 -12.92 -2.57
N GLU A 169 16.76 -12.58 -1.31
CA GLU A 169 15.52 -12.83 -0.59
C GLU A 169 14.95 -11.51 -0.06
N ILE A 170 13.71 -11.21 -0.43
CA ILE A 170 13.02 -9.97 -0.03
C ILE A 170 12.92 -9.87 1.49
N GLY A 171 13.35 -8.74 2.05
CA GLY A 171 13.30 -8.46 3.48
C GLY A 171 14.38 -9.16 4.32
N THR A 172 15.15 -10.07 3.71
CA THR A 172 16.24 -10.80 4.36
C THR A 172 17.60 -10.36 3.81
N THR A 173 17.74 -10.29 2.48
CA THR A 173 18.96 -9.80 1.83
C THR A 173 19.02 -8.29 1.96
N ASP A 174 20.09 -7.82 2.59
CA ASP A 174 20.25 -6.42 2.90
C ASP A 174 20.89 -5.65 1.72
N LEU A 175 20.10 -4.77 1.10
CA LEU A 175 20.54 -3.89 0.01
C LEU A 175 20.55 -2.40 0.40
N HIS A 176 20.30 -2.04 1.66
CA HIS A 176 20.23 -0.63 2.07
C HIS A 176 21.59 0.07 1.87
N THR A 177 21.55 1.39 1.70
CA THR A 177 22.73 2.24 1.45
C THR A 177 22.89 3.34 2.47
N ASP A 178 21.85 3.64 3.24
CA ASP A 178 21.78 4.74 4.19
C ASP A 178 20.64 4.52 5.20
N ASP A 179 20.54 5.43 6.17
CA ASP A 179 19.55 5.39 7.26
C ASP A 179 18.35 6.35 7.03
N THR A 180 18.12 6.82 5.81
CA THR A 180 16.98 7.71 5.55
C THR A 180 15.66 6.96 5.74
N THR A 181 14.62 7.68 6.18
CA THR A 181 13.31 7.09 6.52
C THR A 181 12.13 7.79 5.88
N TRP A 182 12.36 8.80 5.05
CA TRP A 182 11.27 9.53 4.40
C TRP A 182 10.41 8.60 3.57
N LEU A 183 9.12 8.90 3.49
CA LEU A 183 8.11 8.10 2.81
C LEU A 183 8.08 6.64 3.30
N ARG A 184 8.34 6.44 4.60
CA ARG A 184 8.08 5.21 5.36
C ARG A 184 7.39 5.56 6.67
N GLY A 185 6.33 4.84 7.01
CA GLY A 185 5.56 5.15 8.20
C GLY A 185 4.51 4.11 8.53
N MET A 186 4.29 3.91 9.82
CA MET A 186 3.24 3.05 10.34
C MET A 186 2.34 3.80 11.31
N TRP A 187 1.05 3.49 11.29
CA TRP A 187 0.09 4.01 12.26
C TRP A 187 -1.06 3.02 12.52
N PRO A 188 -1.53 2.90 13.77
CA PRO A 188 -2.65 2.02 14.06
C PRO A 188 -3.99 2.60 13.59
N THR A 189 -4.92 1.72 13.23
CA THR A 189 -6.32 2.10 13.07
C THR A 189 -6.93 2.49 14.42
N ASN A 190 -7.88 3.42 14.38
CA ASN A 190 -8.69 3.82 15.53
C ASN A 190 -9.77 2.77 15.85
N ASP A 191 -10.65 3.09 16.80
CA ASP A 191 -11.79 2.27 17.22
C ASP A 191 -12.81 2.00 16.11
N GLU A 192 -12.84 2.84 15.08
CA GLU A 192 -13.66 2.65 13.88
C GLU A 192 -12.93 1.90 12.75
N GLY A 193 -11.72 1.38 12.98
CA GLY A 193 -10.93 0.71 11.95
C GLY A 193 -10.39 1.65 10.88
N VAL A 194 -10.19 2.93 11.19
CA VAL A 194 -9.69 3.95 10.26
C VAL A 194 -8.29 4.42 10.66
N MET A 195 -7.43 4.59 9.67
CA MET A 195 -6.10 5.20 9.82
C MET A 195 -5.92 6.28 8.74
N GLU A 196 -5.35 7.42 9.16
CA GLU A 196 -4.93 8.48 8.25
C GLU A 196 -3.40 8.63 8.23
N MET A 197 -2.85 8.85 7.03
CA MET A 197 -1.41 9.06 6.80
C MET A 197 -1.19 10.23 5.84
N LYS A 198 -0.34 11.18 6.22
CA LYS A 198 0.13 12.25 5.33
C LYS A 198 1.41 11.81 4.61
N THR A 199 1.43 12.01 3.32
CA THR A 199 2.58 11.73 2.45
C THR A 199 2.55 12.65 1.21
N VAL A 200 3.36 12.36 0.20
CA VAL A 200 3.28 12.94 -1.14
C VAL A 200 2.91 11.88 -2.17
N PHE A 201 2.33 12.29 -3.30
CA PHE A 201 2.07 11.38 -4.42
C PHE A 201 3.39 10.75 -4.91
N PRO A 202 3.48 9.42 -5.07
CA PRO A 202 4.71 8.75 -5.47
C PRO A 202 5.09 9.01 -6.93
N GLY A 203 6.39 8.96 -7.21
CA GLY A 203 6.90 8.87 -8.58
C GLY A 203 6.83 7.44 -9.11
N PHE A 204 7.69 7.12 -10.07
CA PHE A 204 7.85 5.78 -10.62
C PHE A 204 9.32 5.41 -10.72
N TYR A 205 9.62 4.12 -10.82
CA TYR A 205 10.96 3.59 -11.07
C TYR A 205 10.87 2.54 -12.17
N ILE A 206 12.02 2.10 -12.67
CA ILE A 206 12.09 1.23 -13.84
C ILE A 206 11.16 0.01 -13.72
N GLN A 207 10.45 -0.31 -14.82
CA GLN A 207 9.51 -1.45 -14.97
C GLN A 207 8.27 -1.46 -14.08
N ARG A 208 8.08 -0.46 -13.21
CA ARG A 208 6.98 -0.45 -12.26
C ARG A 208 6.05 0.72 -12.50
N THR A 209 4.75 0.49 -12.40
CA THR A 209 3.76 1.57 -12.35
C THR A 209 3.84 2.33 -11.02
N ILE A 210 3.15 3.45 -10.89
CA ILE A 210 3.09 4.26 -9.67
C ILE A 210 2.32 3.49 -8.57
N HIS A 211 2.94 3.29 -7.41
CA HIS A 211 2.33 2.53 -6.32
C HIS A 211 2.78 2.99 -4.93
N ILE A 212 1.98 2.64 -3.92
CA ILE A 212 2.33 2.70 -2.50
C ILE A 212 2.28 1.28 -1.95
N HIS A 213 3.34 0.82 -1.32
CA HIS A 213 3.30 -0.47 -0.62
C HIS A 213 2.54 -0.35 0.69
N ALA A 214 1.81 -1.39 1.07
CA ALA A 214 1.03 -1.49 2.30
C ALA A 214 1.29 -2.82 3.02
N GLN A 215 1.48 -2.77 4.32
CA GLN A 215 1.63 -3.95 5.18
C GLN A 215 0.80 -3.79 6.45
N ILE A 216 0.11 -4.85 6.87
CA ILE A 216 -0.80 -4.80 8.01
C ILE A 216 -0.42 -5.86 9.04
N PHE A 217 -0.41 -5.45 10.31
CA PHE A 217 -0.15 -6.28 11.48
C PHE A 217 -1.29 -6.18 12.49
N THR A 218 -1.81 -7.33 12.94
CA THR A 218 -2.79 -7.41 14.03
C THR A 218 -2.16 -7.76 15.37
N ASP A 219 -0.96 -8.34 15.34
CA ASP A 219 -0.15 -8.61 16.52
C ASP A 219 1.03 -7.63 16.53
N TRP A 220 0.97 -6.63 17.40
CA TRP A 220 2.03 -5.65 17.57
C TRP A 220 1.98 -5.04 18.97
N VAL A 221 3.13 -4.52 19.43
CA VAL A 221 3.27 -3.85 20.71
C VAL A 221 4.21 -2.66 20.60
N LEU A 222 3.82 -1.54 21.20
CA LEU A 222 4.71 -0.41 21.45
C LEU A 222 5.38 -0.60 22.82
N HIS A 223 6.71 -0.71 22.82
CA HIS A 223 7.49 -0.80 24.04
C HIS A 223 7.74 0.58 24.66
N ASN A 224 8.00 0.62 25.97
CA ASN A 224 8.25 1.87 26.71
C ASN A 224 9.48 2.66 26.22
N ASN A 225 10.41 1.99 25.52
CA ASN A 225 11.58 2.62 24.90
C ASN A 225 11.27 3.25 23.52
N GLY A 226 10.01 3.25 23.08
CA GLY A 226 9.57 3.79 21.80
C GLY A 226 9.72 2.83 20.61
N THR A 227 10.23 1.62 20.82
CA THR A 227 10.33 0.61 19.74
C THR A 227 9.00 -0.11 19.52
N VAL A 228 8.66 -0.35 18.25
CA VAL A 228 7.52 -1.18 17.87
C VAL A 228 8.02 -2.58 17.58
N LYS A 229 7.37 -3.59 18.16
CA LYS A 229 7.55 -4.99 17.80
C LYS A 229 6.28 -5.48 17.12
N THR A 230 6.43 -6.12 15.98
CA THR A 230 5.33 -6.77 15.25
C THR A 230 5.48 -8.29 15.30
N GLY A 231 4.35 -8.98 15.22
CA GLY A 231 4.25 -10.41 14.98
C GLY A 231 4.32 -10.73 13.49
N ASN A 232 3.69 -11.83 13.09
CA ASN A 232 3.58 -12.19 11.68
C ASN A 232 2.71 -11.16 10.94
N THR A 233 3.11 -10.83 9.71
CA THR A 233 2.31 -10.00 8.82
C THR A 233 0.99 -10.67 8.49
N ASN A 234 -0.11 -9.90 8.53
CA ASN A 234 -1.42 -10.38 8.14
C ASN A 234 -1.73 -10.12 6.67
N SER A 235 -1.11 -9.11 6.07
CA SER A 235 -1.15 -8.92 4.62
C SER A 235 -0.07 -7.95 4.15
N ILE A 236 0.40 -8.12 2.91
CA ILE A 236 1.42 -7.27 2.30
C ILE A 236 1.21 -7.06 0.81
N GLY A 237 1.25 -5.81 0.36
CA GLY A 237 0.85 -5.47 -0.99
C GLY A 237 1.14 -4.08 -1.48
N GLN A 238 0.40 -3.71 -2.52
CA GLN A 238 0.58 -2.46 -3.24
C GLN A 238 -0.77 -1.85 -3.59
N LEU A 239 -0.85 -0.52 -3.45
CA LEU A 239 -1.97 0.33 -3.78
C LEU A 239 -1.58 1.17 -5.00
N TYR A 240 -2.52 1.40 -5.90
CA TYR A 240 -2.27 2.01 -7.21
C TYR A 240 -3.18 3.21 -7.44
N PHE A 241 -2.91 3.94 -8.52
CA PHE A 241 -3.67 5.14 -8.90
C PHE A 241 -4.24 4.98 -10.29
N ASN A 242 -5.38 5.64 -10.54
CA ASN A 242 -5.96 5.69 -11.87
C ASN A 242 -5.00 6.40 -12.84
N GLU A 243 -4.98 5.97 -14.10
CA GLU A 243 -4.11 6.54 -15.14
C GLU A 243 -4.38 8.03 -15.38
N THR A 244 -5.64 8.49 -15.30
CA THR A 244 -5.95 9.93 -15.46
C THR A 244 -5.29 10.78 -14.38
N VAL A 245 -5.36 10.34 -13.12
CA VAL A 245 -4.66 11.01 -12.00
C VAL A 245 -3.16 10.95 -12.22
N SER A 246 -2.63 9.78 -12.58
CA SER A 246 -1.20 9.58 -12.80
C SER A 246 -0.65 10.52 -13.87
N GLN A 247 -1.32 10.64 -15.02
CA GLN A 247 -0.92 11.55 -16.09
C GLN A 247 -0.91 13.02 -15.66
N GLU A 248 -1.93 13.44 -14.91
CA GLU A 248 -2.05 14.82 -14.44
C GLU A 248 -0.91 15.20 -13.48
N ILE A 249 -0.59 14.32 -12.53
CA ILE A 249 0.46 14.58 -11.53
C ILE A 249 1.86 14.46 -12.14
N MET A 250 2.09 13.48 -13.03
CA MET A 250 3.40 13.32 -13.68
C MET A 250 3.76 14.49 -14.61
N ALA A 251 2.80 15.35 -14.96
CA ALA A 251 3.05 16.57 -15.74
C ALA A 251 3.56 17.76 -14.91
N LEU A 252 3.64 17.63 -13.57
CA LEU A 252 4.06 18.68 -12.66
C LEU A 252 5.51 18.50 -12.22
N GLU A 253 6.16 19.58 -11.80
CA GLU A 253 7.41 19.47 -11.04
C GLU A 253 7.13 18.91 -9.62
N PRO A 254 8.04 18.09 -9.06
CA PRO A 254 9.29 17.61 -9.65
C PRO A 254 9.15 16.37 -10.54
N TYR A 255 7.94 15.79 -10.68
CA TYR A 255 7.70 14.52 -11.37
C TYR A 255 8.14 14.54 -12.85
N VAL A 256 7.81 15.62 -13.56
CA VAL A 256 8.12 15.79 -14.99
C VAL A 256 9.63 15.82 -15.28
N SER A 257 10.46 16.02 -14.25
CA SER A 257 11.92 16.05 -14.39
C SER A 257 12.54 14.65 -14.55
N HIS A 258 11.85 13.58 -14.14
CA HIS A 258 12.30 12.21 -14.29
C HIS A 258 12.06 11.73 -15.73
N THR A 259 13.11 11.80 -16.56
CA THR A 259 13.02 11.64 -18.03
C THR A 259 13.93 10.53 -18.57
N GLU A 260 14.76 9.94 -17.72
CA GLU A 260 15.74 8.91 -18.04
C GLU A 260 15.08 7.59 -18.47
N ILE A 261 13.84 7.34 -18.02
CA ILE A 261 13.08 6.14 -18.31
C ILE A 261 11.61 6.49 -18.61
N ASN A 262 10.95 5.62 -19.37
CA ASN A 262 9.51 5.73 -19.60
C ASN A 262 8.75 5.10 -18.45
N ARG A 263 7.70 5.80 -17.99
CA ARG A 263 6.78 5.26 -16.99
C ARG A 263 6.05 4.01 -17.51
N THR A 264 6.04 2.96 -16.71
CA THR A 264 5.19 1.79 -16.93
C THR A 264 3.77 2.11 -16.46
N THR A 265 2.76 1.84 -17.28
CA THR A 265 1.35 2.06 -16.94
C THR A 265 0.77 0.83 -16.21
N ASN A 266 -0.36 1.00 -15.52
CA ASN A 266 -1.00 -0.09 -14.79
C ASN A 266 -1.31 -1.31 -15.69
N ASP A 267 -1.78 -1.08 -16.92
CA ASP A 267 -2.12 -2.14 -17.88
C ASP A 267 -0.91 -2.95 -18.38
N VAL A 268 0.31 -2.49 -18.09
CA VAL A 268 1.58 -3.16 -18.44
C VAL A 268 2.27 -3.77 -17.21
N ASP A 269 2.04 -3.24 -16.01
CA ASP A 269 2.68 -3.70 -14.77
C ASP A 269 2.14 -5.09 -14.34
N SER A 270 3.06 -6.05 -14.19
CA SER A 270 2.69 -7.42 -13.84
C SER A 270 2.15 -7.54 -12.41
N VAL A 271 2.66 -6.74 -11.47
CA VAL A 271 2.25 -6.79 -10.06
C VAL A 271 0.86 -6.14 -9.89
N TYR A 272 0.56 -5.10 -10.67
CA TYR A 272 -0.80 -4.55 -10.75
C TYR A 272 -1.80 -5.61 -11.22
N SER A 273 -1.43 -6.36 -12.26
CA SER A 273 -2.27 -7.44 -12.78
C SER A 273 -2.51 -8.55 -11.74
N GLU A 274 -1.50 -8.89 -10.93
CA GLU A 274 -1.64 -9.81 -9.79
C GLU A 274 -2.54 -9.24 -8.69
N GLY A 275 -2.44 -7.94 -8.41
CA GLY A 275 -3.27 -7.25 -7.42
C GLY A 275 -4.76 -7.17 -7.78
N LEU A 276 -5.12 -7.38 -9.05
CA LEU A 276 -6.51 -7.49 -9.51
C LEU A 276 -7.06 -8.92 -9.44
N ALA A 277 -6.24 -9.90 -9.08
CA ALA A 277 -6.69 -11.27 -8.95
C ALA A 277 -7.83 -11.39 -7.93
N ASN A 278 -8.66 -12.42 -8.07
CA ASN A 278 -9.70 -12.77 -7.08
C ASN A 278 -10.77 -11.68 -6.84
N GLY A 279 -10.88 -10.73 -7.76
CA GLY A 279 -11.88 -9.67 -7.72
C GLY A 279 -11.47 -8.48 -6.84
N TYR A 280 -10.21 -8.39 -6.40
CA TYR A 280 -9.66 -7.25 -5.70
C TYR A 280 -9.50 -6.02 -6.61
N ASN A 281 -9.48 -4.83 -6.01
CA ASN A 281 -9.28 -3.56 -6.72
C ASN A 281 -8.37 -2.60 -5.93
N PRO A 282 -7.04 -2.71 -6.08
CA PRO A 282 -6.09 -1.96 -5.26
C PRO A 282 -5.96 -0.49 -5.65
N VAL A 283 -6.89 0.06 -6.45
CA VAL A 283 -6.85 1.45 -6.91
C VAL A 283 -7.46 2.38 -5.87
N ILE A 284 -6.70 3.42 -5.50
CA ILE A 284 -7.11 4.45 -4.55
C ILE A 284 -8.08 5.42 -5.24
N ASP A 285 -9.21 5.71 -4.59
CA ASP A 285 -10.11 6.78 -5.04
C ASP A 285 -9.56 8.14 -4.63
N ILE A 286 -9.31 9.00 -5.61
CA ILE A 286 -8.71 10.31 -5.41
C ILE A 286 -9.76 11.42 -5.50
N VAL A 287 -9.71 12.35 -4.55
CA VAL A 287 -10.41 13.64 -4.62
C VAL A 287 -9.46 14.79 -4.27
N PRO A 288 -9.70 16.00 -4.80
CA PRO A 288 -8.89 17.17 -4.45
C PRO A 288 -9.05 17.53 -2.98
N LEU A 289 -7.93 17.82 -2.31
CA LEU A 289 -7.91 18.19 -0.89
C LEU A 289 -8.65 19.52 -0.66
N ASP A 290 -8.52 20.46 -1.59
CA ASP A 290 -9.20 21.76 -1.57
C ASP A 290 -10.63 21.71 -2.17
N GLY A 291 -11.06 20.56 -2.69
CA GLY A 291 -12.35 20.38 -3.34
C GLY A 291 -12.41 20.88 -4.79
N SER A 292 -11.28 21.27 -5.39
CA SER A 292 -11.23 21.84 -6.74
C SER A 292 -10.16 21.22 -7.65
N ASP A 293 -8.93 21.03 -7.15
CA ASP A 293 -7.79 20.70 -7.99
C ASP A 293 -6.84 19.73 -7.28
N ILE A 294 -6.65 18.54 -7.85
CA ILE A 294 -5.82 17.49 -7.24
C ILE A 294 -4.33 17.89 -7.24
N ARG A 295 -3.94 18.83 -8.09
CA ARG A 295 -2.56 19.33 -8.21
C ARG A 295 -2.13 20.15 -6.99
N ASN A 296 -3.08 20.71 -6.24
CA ASN A 296 -2.83 21.43 -4.99
C ASN A 296 -2.72 20.50 -3.78
N GLY A 297 -2.95 19.21 -3.98
CA GLY A 297 -3.02 18.19 -2.94
C GLY A 297 -4.32 17.41 -3.02
N MET A 298 -4.27 16.19 -2.51
CA MET A 298 -5.34 15.22 -2.70
C MET A 298 -5.58 14.36 -1.48
N VAL A 299 -6.72 13.67 -1.51
CA VAL A 299 -7.12 12.72 -0.49
C VAL A 299 -7.42 11.42 -1.19
N GLY A 300 -6.75 10.37 -0.74
CA GLY A 300 -6.92 9.03 -1.24
C GLY A 300 -7.76 8.19 -0.30
N TYR A 301 -8.90 7.69 -0.78
CA TYR A 301 -9.75 6.78 -0.02
C TYR A 301 -9.57 5.36 -0.51
N ILE A 302 -9.33 4.46 0.44
CA ILE A 302 -9.25 3.02 0.15
C ILE A 302 -9.75 2.22 1.35
N THR A 303 -10.33 1.05 1.10
CA THR A 303 -10.69 0.09 2.15
C THR A 303 -9.92 -1.20 1.91
N ILE A 304 -9.01 -1.49 2.82
CA ILE A 304 -8.24 -2.72 2.88
C ILE A 304 -9.03 -3.69 3.75
N GLY A 305 -8.99 -4.98 3.45
CA GLY A 305 -9.34 -5.93 4.49
C GLY A 305 -8.55 -7.21 4.46
N ILE A 306 -8.57 -7.80 5.64
CA ILE A 306 -7.55 -8.72 6.11
C ILE A 306 -8.28 -9.97 6.55
N ASP A 307 -7.83 -11.13 6.07
CA ASP A 307 -8.28 -12.41 6.62
C ASP A 307 -7.53 -12.65 7.93
N THR A 308 -8.07 -12.19 9.06
CA THR A 308 -7.44 -12.33 10.39
C THR A 308 -7.28 -13.79 10.82
N GLU A 309 -8.02 -14.71 10.19
CA GLU A 309 -7.93 -16.15 10.41
C GLU A 309 -6.84 -16.82 9.56
N ASN A 310 -6.22 -16.12 8.60
CA ASN A 310 -5.08 -16.59 7.80
C ASN A 310 -4.00 -15.52 7.72
N SER A 311 -2.93 -15.64 8.52
CA SER A 311 -1.74 -14.81 8.34
C SER A 311 -0.85 -15.39 7.23
N PRO A 312 -0.57 -14.67 6.12
CA PRO A 312 0.50 -15.03 5.21
C PRO A 312 1.83 -14.89 5.95
N SER A 313 2.51 -16.00 6.20
CA SER A 313 3.89 -15.94 6.69
C SER A 313 4.76 -15.25 5.65
N LEU A 314 5.51 -14.22 6.03
CA LEU A 314 6.76 -13.86 5.36
C LEU A 314 7.74 -15.02 5.62
N SER A 315 7.61 -16.12 4.87
CA SER A 315 8.53 -17.25 4.96
C SER A 315 9.16 -17.54 3.61
N GLY A 316 10.37 -17.00 3.44
CA GLY A 316 11.44 -17.76 2.82
C GLY A 316 11.53 -19.14 3.47
N SER A 317 11.59 -20.17 2.65
CA SER A 317 11.46 -21.57 3.01
C SER A 317 12.50 -22.05 4.03
N GLY A 318 12.04 -22.47 5.22
CA GLY A 318 12.84 -23.23 6.19
C GLY A 318 12.05 -24.42 6.75
N GLY A 319 11.85 -25.47 5.94
CA GLY A 319 11.23 -26.72 6.39
C GLY A 319 12.26 -27.71 6.92
N GLY A 320 12.26 -27.98 8.22
CA GLY A 320 12.96 -29.12 8.79
C GLY A 320 12.96 -29.17 10.32
N GLY A 321 11.95 -29.83 10.91
CA GLY A 321 12.04 -30.38 12.28
C GLY A 321 10.84 -30.04 13.16
N GLY A 322 9.97 -31.04 13.39
CA GLY A 322 8.78 -30.91 14.22
C GLY A 322 9.04 -30.78 15.72
N GLY A 323 7.97 -30.46 16.44
CA GLY A 323 7.91 -30.52 17.90
C GLY A 323 6.60 -29.94 18.42
N ASP A 324 5.72 -30.82 18.90
CA ASP A 324 4.56 -30.52 19.75
C ASP A 324 4.89 -29.52 20.86
N GLY A 325 3.92 -28.67 21.23
CA GLY A 325 3.99 -27.98 22.51
C GLY A 325 3.01 -26.82 22.72
N GLY A 326 1.80 -27.15 23.19
CA GLY A 326 1.10 -26.43 24.27
C GLY A 326 0.72 -24.96 24.09
N ALA A 327 -0.58 -24.69 23.99
CA ALA A 327 -1.16 -23.39 24.30
C ALA A 327 -0.83 -22.94 25.73
N PRO A 328 -0.72 -21.62 25.97
CA PRO A 328 -1.20 -21.06 27.22
C PRO A 328 -2.23 -19.94 26.99
N SER A 329 -3.22 -20.01 27.86
CA SER A 329 -4.29 -19.09 28.15
C SER A 329 -3.84 -17.68 28.56
N GLY A 330 -4.55 -16.67 28.04
CA GLY A 330 -5.08 -15.53 28.79
C GLY A 330 -4.12 -14.61 29.54
N SER A 331 -3.99 -13.37 29.06
CA SER A 331 -3.79 -12.19 29.91
C SER A 331 -4.27 -10.92 29.21
N ALA A 332 -4.99 -10.09 29.97
CA ALA A 332 -5.72 -8.91 29.55
C ALA A 332 -4.84 -7.82 28.90
N LEU A 333 -5.42 -7.13 27.91
CA LEU A 333 -4.90 -5.91 27.29
C LEU A 333 -4.96 -4.75 28.29
N PRO A 334 -3.90 -3.93 28.42
CA PRO A 334 -3.97 -2.69 29.20
C PRO A 334 -4.71 -1.62 28.39
N SER A 335 -5.75 -1.06 29.01
CA SER A 335 -6.49 0.11 28.54
C SER A 335 -5.63 1.37 28.58
N GLY A 336 -5.41 2.02 27.44
CA GLY A 336 -4.74 3.32 27.40
C GLY A 336 -4.25 3.76 26.02
N ALA A 337 -5.14 3.82 25.03
CA ALA A 337 -4.88 4.60 23.82
C ALA A 337 -5.18 6.08 24.10
N PRO A 338 -4.30 7.04 23.71
CA PRO A 338 -4.58 8.46 23.87
C PRO A 338 -5.70 8.90 22.92
N SER A 339 -6.63 9.66 23.47
CA SER A 339 -7.73 10.35 22.79
C SER A 339 -7.21 11.17 21.59
N ALA A 340 -7.62 10.82 20.38
CA ALA A 340 -7.46 11.66 19.20
C ALA A 340 -8.48 12.79 19.23
N THR A 341 -8.08 13.95 19.77
CA THR A 341 -8.76 15.23 19.56
C THR A 341 -7.75 16.27 19.10
N GLY A 342 -8.01 16.85 17.93
CA GLY A 342 -7.17 17.84 17.24
C GLY A 342 -6.44 17.18 16.07
N ILE A 343 -6.71 17.49 14.80
CA ILE A 343 -7.08 18.78 14.20
C ILE A 343 -8.17 18.55 13.18
#